data_AF-A0A914XKC7-F1
#
_entry.id   AF-A0A914XKC7-F1
#
_cell.length_a   1.000
_cell.length_b   1.000
_cell.length_c   1.000
_cell.angle_alpha   90.00
_cell.angle_beta   90.00
_cell.angle_gamma   90.00
#
_symmetry.space_group_name_H-M   'P 1'
#
loop_
_entity.id
_entity.type
_entity.pdbx_description
1 polymer ?
#
loop_
_entity_poly.entity_id
_entity_poly.type
_entity_poly.pdbx_seq_one_letter_code
_entity_poly.pdbx_strand_id
1 'polypeptide(L)'
;MGMCQSQEDKELMMKSRQIDREMVQEHLANQKIVKLLLLGAGECGKSTVLKQMRILHDNGFSDEEIMQQRAVVFSNTVQSMALILRAMNTLNIPLDKAERETDARIVLDVIKSGDDSEPFSPQLATALKRLWADKAVCEEAYSRRSEFQLNDSAKFFLDKIDDIAHPKYRPSEQDILHTRVKTTGIVEVKFQLKNVEFRVFDVGGQRSERKKWIHCFEDVNAI
;
A
#
# COMPACT_ATOMS: atom_id res chain seq x y z
N MET A 1 32.73 -55.39 19.46
CA MET A 1 32.58 -54.05 20.07
C MET A 1 31.25 -53.49 19.61
N GLY A 2 30.18 -53.77 20.36
CA GLY A 2 28.82 -53.32 20.03
C GLY A 2 28.55 -51.99 20.72
N MET A 3 28.43 -50.91 19.94
CA MET A 3 28.02 -49.61 20.46
C MET A 3 26.51 -49.66 20.76
N CYS A 4 26.15 -49.71 22.04
CA CYS A 4 24.82 -49.32 22.50
C CYS A 4 24.69 -47.80 22.26
N GLN A 5 24.18 -47.41 21.09
CA GLN A 5 23.63 -46.08 20.92
C GLN A 5 22.51 -45.90 21.94
N SER A 6 22.58 -44.80 22.70
CA SER A 6 21.53 -44.46 23.65
C SER A 6 20.19 -44.29 22.90
N GLN A 7 19.07 -44.50 23.58
CA GLN A 7 17.74 -44.29 23.00
C GLN A 7 17.62 -42.87 22.43
N GLU A 8 18.26 -41.91 23.11
CA GLU A 8 18.36 -40.50 22.74
C GLU A 8 19.14 -40.30 21.42
N ASP A 9 20.27 -40.98 21.23
CA ASP A 9 21.04 -40.91 19.97
C ASP A 9 20.23 -41.41 18.77
N LYS A 10 19.42 -42.46 18.96
CA LYS A 10 18.55 -42.99 17.91
C LYS A 10 17.42 -42.02 17.57
N GLU A 11 16.84 -41.37 18.56
CA GLU A 11 15.81 -40.33 18.35
C GLU A 11 16.38 -39.11 17.64
N LEU A 12 17.57 -38.64 18.03
CA LEU A 12 18.27 -37.56 17.36
C LEU A 12 18.60 -37.91 15.91
N MET A 13 19.07 -39.14 15.64
CA MET A 13 19.34 -39.59 14.28
C MET A 13 18.09 -39.66 13.42
N MET A 14 16.95 -40.08 13.99
CA MET A 14 15.66 -40.07 13.28
C MET A 14 15.19 -38.65 12.97
N LYS A 15 15.30 -37.71 13.92
CA LYS A 15 14.98 -36.30 13.70
C LYS A 15 15.89 -35.68 12.63
N SER A 16 17.19 -35.93 12.69
CA SER A 16 18.14 -35.43 11.67
C SER A 16 17.77 -35.94 10.28
N ARG A 17 17.48 -37.24 10.13
CA ARG A 17 17.05 -37.80 8.84
C ARG A 17 15.72 -37.23 8.35
N GLN A 18 14.81 -36.90 9.26
CA GLN A 18 13.55 -36.25 8.91
C GLN A 18 13.80 -34.83 8.38
N ILE A 19 14.62 -34.04 9.08
CA ILE A 19 15.02 -32.69 8.66
C ILE A 19 15.71 -32.75 7.29
N ASP A 20 16.63 -33.69 7.07
CA ASP A 20 17.31 -33.85 5.78
C ASP A 20 16.33 -34.14 4.63
N ARG A 21 15.30 -34.97 4.89
CA ARG A 21 14.25 -35.24 3.90
C ARG A 21 13.39 -34.01 3.63
N GLU A 22 13.02 -33.27 4.67
CA GLU A 22 12.24 -32.03 4.56
C GLU A 22 13.04 -30.97 3.76
N MET A 23 14.33 -30.80 4.05
CA MET A 23 15.21 -29.89 3.31
C MET A 23 15.30 -30.24 1.81
N VAL A 24 15.46 -31.52 1.47
CA VAL A 24 15.52 -31.96 0.07
C VAL A 24 14.18 -31.70 -0.64
N GLN A 25 13.06 -31.98 0.02
CA GLN A 25 11.74 -31.72 -0.55
C GLN A 25 11.50 -30.22 -0.75
N GLU A 26 11.84 -29.39 0.23
CA GLU A 26 11.72 -27.93 0.15
C GLU A 26 12.63 -27.36 -0.94
N HIS A 27 13.85 -27.88 -1.09
CA HIS A 27 14.76 -27.49 -2.16
C HIS A 27 14.16 -27.78 -3.55
N LEU A 28 13.64 -29.00 -3.76
CA LEU A 28 13.01 -29.39 -5.01
C LEU A 28 11.73 -28.59 -5.31
N ALA A 29 10.97 -28.23 -4.28
CA ALA A 29 9.82 -27.35 -4.42
C ALA A 29 10.27 -25.94 -4.83
N ASN A 30 11.26 -25.38 -4.14
CA ASN A 30 11.81 -24.04 -4.41
C ASN A 30 12.41 -23.90 -5.81
N GLN A 31 12.99 -24.95 -6.39
CA GLN A 31 13.49 -24.94 -7.77
C GLN A 31 12.38 -24.75 -8.82
N LYS A 32 11.12 -25.06 -8.50
CA LYS A 32 9.97 -24.89 -9.41
C LYS A 32 9.33 -23.51 -9.31
N ILE A 33 9.76 -22.70 -8.34
CA ILE A 33 9.20 -21.38 -8.06
C ILE A 33 9.89 -20.36 -8.96
N VAL A 34 9.08 -19.57 -9.66
CA VAL A 34 9.58 -18.47 -10.47
C VAL A 34 9.62 -17.21 -9.60
N LYS A 35 10.83 -16.72 -9.34
CA LYS A 35 11.09 -15.50 -8.58
C LYS A 35 11.22 -14.30 -9.53
N LEU A 36 10.38 -13.28 -9.35
CA LEU A 36 10.36 -12.05 -10.13
C LEU A 36 10.68 -10.86 -9.22
N LEU A 37 11.50 -9.92 -9.68
CA LEU A 37 11.81 -8.70 -8.95
C LEU A 37 11.22 -7.48 -9.66
N LEU A 38 10.34 -6.72 -9.02
CA LEU A 38 9.80 -5.51 -9.63
C LEU A 38 10.67 -4.31 -9.31
N LEU A 39 11.31 -3.75 -10.33
CA LEU A 39 12.10 -2.52 -10.22
C LEU A 39 11.41 -1.32 -10.86
N GLY A 40 11.73 -0.14 -10.34
CA GLY A 40 11.20 1.11 -10.85
C GLY A 40 11.29 2.23 -9.83
N ALA A 41 11.20 3.47 -10.30
CA ALA A 41 11.19 4.64 -9.45
C ALA A 41 10.06 4.60 -8.41
N GLY A 42 10.13 5.48 -7.40
CA GLY A 42 8.96 5.70 -6.54
C GLY A 42 7.75 6.05 -7.40
N GLU A 43 6.57 5.55 -7.01
CA GLU A 43 5.29 5.97 -7.61
C GLU A 43 5.05 5.50 -9.05
N CYS A 44 5.91 4.67 -9.63
CA CYS A 44 5.75 4.16 -11.01
C CYS A 44 4.73 3.01 -11.16
N GLY A 45 3.93 2.69 -10.14
CA GLY A 45 2.86 1.69 -10.22
C GLY A 45 3.23 0.23 -9.92
N LYS A 46 4.43 -0.08 -9.40
CA LYS A 46 4.84 -1.47 -9.05
C LYS A 46 3.83 -2.17 -8.14
N SER A 47 3.53 -1.56 -7.01
CA SER A 47 2.58 -2.10 -6.03
C SER A 47 1.17 -2.22 -6.62
N THR A 48 0.79 -1.34 -7.56
CA THR A 48 -0.47 -1.43 -8.29
C THR A 48 -0.53 -2.66 -9.20
N VAL A 49 0.56 -2.97 -9.91
CA VAL A 49 0.67 -4.20 -10.72
C VAL A 49 0.54 -5.44 -9.83
N LEU A 50 1.15 -5.44 -8.65
CA LEU A 50 1.03 -6.57 -7.72
C LEU A 50 -0.38 -6.75 -7.17
N LYS A 51 -1.05 -5.65 -6.81
CA LYS A 51 -2.46 -5.69 -6.41
C LYS A 51 -3.32 -6.29 -7.51
N GLN A 52 -3.09 -5.93 -8.78
CA GLN A 52 -3.78 -6.53 -9.93
C GLN A 52 -3.51 -8.03 -10.06
N MET A 53 -2.25 -8.47 -9.89
CA MET A 53 -1.92 -9.89 -9.93
C MET A 53 -2.65 -10.68 -8.84
N ARG A 54 -2.81 -10.11 -7.64
CA ARG A 54 -3.59 -10.74 -6.56
C ARG A 54 -5.07 -10.88 -6.92
N ILE A 55 -5.67 -9.83 -7.49
CA ILE A 55 -7.07 -9.87 -7.96
C ILE A 55 -7.26 -10.95 -9.02
N LEU A 56 -6.34 -11.06 -9.98
CA LEU A 56 -6.50 -11.97 -11.12
C LEU A 56 -6.10 -13.43 -10.82
N HIS A 57 -5.17 -13.66 -9.89
CA HIS A 57 -4.51 -14.96 -9.73
C HIS A 57 -4.42 -15.49 -8.29
N ASP A 58 -4.92 -14.74 -7.29
CA ASP A 58 -4.81 -15.09 -5.87
C ASP A 58 -6.12 -14.88 -5.10
N ASN A 59 -7.27 -15.13 -5.74
CA ASN A 59 -8.62 -14.97 -5.17
C ASN A 59 -8.93 -13.57 -4.60
N GLY A 60 -8.18 -12.54 -4.99
CA GLY A 60 -8.38 -11.17 -4.55
C GLY A 60 -7.94 -10.89 -3.11
N PHE A 61 -8.67 -9.98 -2.46
CA PHE A 61 -8.39 -9.56 -1.08
C PHE A 61 -9.43 -10.15 -0.14
N SER A 62 -8.97 -10.62 1.03
CA SER A 62 -9.88 -11.09 2.07
C SER A 62 -10.71 -9.94 2.65
N ASP A 63 -11.84 -10.26 3.29
CA ASP A 63 -12.65 -9.23 3.96
C ASP A 63 -11.86 -8.46 5.02
N GLU A 64 -10.96 -9.13 5.74
CA GLU A 64 -10.09 -8.50 6.73
C GLU A 64 -9.11 -7.52 6.06
N GLU A 65 -8.47 -7.91 4.95
CA GLU A 65 -7.58 -7.03 4.20
C GLU A 65 -8.33 -5.81 3.63
N ILE A 66 -9.53 -6.03 3.10
CA ILE A 66 -10.39 -4.94 2.59
C ILE A 66 -10.72 -3.95 3.71
N MET A 67 -11.03 -4.45 4.91
CA MET A 67 -11.31 -3.60 6.07
C MET A 67 -10.06 -2.84 6.55
N GLN A 68 -8.88 -3.45 6.49
CA GLN A 68 -7.62 -2.76 6.79
C GLN A 68 -7.32 -1.65 5.77
N GLN A 69 -7.64 -1.85 4.48
CA GLN A 69 -7.48 -0.82 3.45
C GLN A 69 -8.41 0.39 3.65
N ARG A 70 -9.50 0.24 4.41
CA ARG A 70 -10.44 1.34 4.69
C ARG A 70 -9.74 2.52 5.38
N ALA A 71 -8.93 2.24 6.39
CA ALA A 71 -8.14 3.26 7.10
C ALA A 71 -7.15 3.97 6.16
N VAL A 72 -6.57 3.24 5.21
CA VAL A 72 -5.66 3.79 4.21
C VAL A 72 -6.38 4.74 3.25
N VAL A 73 -7.60 4.40 2.81
CA VAL A 73 -8.43 5.28 1.97
C VAL A 73 -8.74 6.59 2.70
N PHE A 74 -9.13 6.52 3.99
CA PHE A 74 -9.37 7.70 4.81
C PHE A 74 -8.13 8.60 4.87
N SER A 75 -6.99 8.04 5.26
CA SER A 75 -5.74 8.79 5.37
C SER A 75 -5.34 9.40 4.03
N ASN A 76 -5.39 8.64 2.94
CA ASN A 76 -5.06 9.15 1.60
C ASN A 76 -5.95 10.32 1.18
N THR A 77 -7.23 10.29 1.51
CA THR A 77 -8.18 11.36 1.19
C THR A 77 -7.87 12.63 1.97
N VAL A 78 -7.74 12.53 3.29
CA VAL A 78 -7.49 13.69 4.18
C VAL A 78 -6.11 14.28 3.91
N GLN A 79 -5.08 13.44 3.76
CA GLN A 79 -3.72 13.87 3.42
C GLN A 79 -3.68 14.58 2.06
N SER A 80 -4.41 14.08 1.06
CA SER A 80 -4.47 14.73 -0.26
C SER A 80 -5.07 16.13 -0.17
N MET A 81 -6.18 16.30 0.55
CA MET A 81 -6.76 17.64 0.77
C MET A 81 -5.78 18.55 1.54
N ALA A 82 -5.18 18.05 2.62
CA ALA A 82 -4.24 18.82 3.43
C ALA A 82 -3.00 19.28 2.63
N LEU A 83 -2.50 18.44 1.71
CA LEU A 83 -1.40 18.79 0.82
C LEU A 83 -1.80 19.91 -0.15
N ILE A 84 -3.01 19.84 -0.74
CA ILE A 84 -3.52 20.91 -1.61
C ILE A 84 -3.64 22.22 -0.83
N LEU A 85 -4.21 22.21 0.38
CA LEU A 85 -4.35 23.41 1.22
C LEU A 85 -2.99 24.02 1.60
N ARG A 86 -1.99 23.19 1.93
CA ARG A 86 -0.62 23.67 2.21
C ARG A 86 0.03 24.26 0.96
N ALA A 87 -0.19 23.65 -0.20
CA ALA A 87 0.30 24.17 -1.48
C ALA A 87 -0.35 25.51 -1.81
N MET A 88 -1.66 25.68 -1.59
CA MET A 88 -2.35 26.96 -1.79
C MET A 88 -1.69 28.10 -0.99
N ASN A 89 -1.32 27.86 0.26
CA ASN A 89 -0.59 28.84 1.08
C ASN A 89 0.79 29.19 0.49
N THR A 90 1.48 28.21 -0.09
CA THR A 90 2.81 28.42 -0.70
C THR A 90 2.71 29.15 -2.05
N LEU A 91 1.65 28.86 -2.81
CA LEU A 91 1.38 29.45 -4.11
C LEU A 91 0.61 30.79 -4.02
N ASN A 92 0.26 31.22 -2.81
CA ASN A 92 -0.56 32.40 -2.52
C ASN A 92 -1.92 32.39 -3.24
N ILE A 93 -2.57 31.23 -3.28
CA ILE A 93 -3.91 31.06 -3.85
C ILE A 93 -4.93 31.18 -2.70
N PRO A 94 -5.70 32.27 -2.62
CA PRO A 94 -6.75 32.41 -1.60
C PRO A 94 -7.92 31.49 -1.90
N LEU A 95 -8.63 31.05 -0.87
CA LEU A 95 -9.91 30.34 -1.03
C LEU A 95 -10.95 31.27 -1.67
N ASP A 96 -11.80 30.73 -2.55
CA ASP A 96 -12.85 31.51 -3.22
C ASP A 96 -13.85 32.09 -2.20
N LYS A 97 -14.14 31.31 -1.15
CA LYS A 97 -15.02 31.74 -0.05
C LYS A 97 -14.26 31.76 1.28
N ALA A 98 -14.24 32.93 1.93
CA ALA A 98 -13.60 33.12 3.25
C ALA A 98 -14.15 32.17 4.34
N GLU A 99 -15.41 31.73 4.23
CA GLU A 99 -15.99 30.74 5.15
C GLU A 99 -15.27 29.39 5.12
N ARG A 100 -14.62 29.04 3.99
CA ARG A 100 -13.89 27.78 3.83
C ARG A 100 -12.62 27.73 4.68
N GLU A 101 -12.14 28.85 5.22
CA GLU A 101 -11.02 28.86 6.17
C GLU A 101 -11.29 27.99 7.40
N THR A 102 -12.56 27.92 7.84
CA THR A 102 -12.95 27.03 8.94
C THR A 102 -12.89 25.56 8.52
N ASP A 103 -13.34 25.25 7.30
CA ASP A 103 -13.27 23.89 6.74
C ASP A 103 -11.80 23.45 6.57
N ALA A 104 -10.92 24.33 6.09
CA ALA A 104 -9.49 24.07 5.96
C ALA A 104 -8.83 23.78 7.32
N ARG A 105 -9.20 24.54 8.36
CA ARG A 105 -8.72 24.30 9.73
C ARG A 105 -9.11 22.92 10.25
N ILE A 106 -10.37 22.49 10.04
CA ILE A 106 -10.84 21.16 10.45
C ILE A 106 -9.98 20.06 9.82
N VAL A 107 -9.69 20.13 8.53
CA VAL A 107 -8.86 19.13 7.83
C VAL A 107 -7.43 19.12 8.39
N LEU A 108 -6.83 20.30 8.60
CA LEU A 108 -5.47 20.40 9.12
C LEU A 108 -5.35 19.95 10.58
N ASP A 109 -6.39 20.16 11.39
CA ASP A 109 -6.43 19.70 12.78
C ASP A 109 -6.49 18.18 12.89
N VAL A 110 -7.25 17.50 12.02
CA VAL A 110 -7.30 16.02 11.95
C VAL A 110 -5.93 15.44 11.61
N ILE A 111 -5.21 16.07 10.68
CA ILE A 111 -3.83 15.67 10.34
C ILE A 111 -2.89 15.88 11.54
N LYS A 112 -3.09 16.96 12.28
CA LYS A 112 -2.26 17.31 13.44
C LYS A 112 -2.52 16.37 14.63
N SER A 113 -3.75 15.91 14.82
CA SER A 113 -4.10 14.92 15.85
C SER A 113 -3.70 13.50 15.46
N GLY A 114 -3.48 13.23 14.17
CA GLY A 114 -3.15 11.90 13.66
C GLY A 114 -4.37 11.00 13.49
N ASP A 115 -5.56 11.59 13.41
CA ASP A 115 -6.83 10.87 13.27
C ASP A 115 -7.25 10.72 11.78
N ASP A 116 -6.33 10.92 10.84
CA ASP A 116 -6.63 10.92 9.41
C ASP A 116 -6.99 9.53 8.87
N SER A 117 -6.66 8.46 9.60
CA SER A 117 -7.04 7.08 9.32
C SER A 117 -8.40 6.65 9.87
N GLU A 118 -9.07 7.53 10.64
CA GLU A 118 -10.35 7.23 11.28
C GLU A 118 -11.55 7.51 10.37
N PRO A 119 -12.73 6.89 10.64
CA PRO A 119 -13.95 7.23 9.94
C PRO A 119 -14.25 8.73 10.02
N PHE A 120 -14.66 9.32 8.89
CA PHE A 120 -14.91 10.75 8.83
C PHE A 120 -16.02 11.16 9.78
N SER A 121 -15.74 12.15 10.63
CA SER A 121 -16.80 12.84 11.36
C SER A 121 -17.72 13.58 10.37
N PRO A 122 -19.00 13.82 10.72
CA PRO A 122 -19.90 14.59 9.86
C PRO A 122 -19.35 15.97 9.51
N GLN A 123 -18.63 16.60 10.45
CA GLN A 123 -17.97 17.89 10.21
C GLN A 123 -16.83 17.75 9.19
N LEU A 124 -15.97 16.74 9.34
CA LEU A 124 -14.84 16.51 8.42
C LEU A 124 -15.34 16.18 7.01
N ALA A 125 -16.32 15.28 6.87
CA ALA A 125 -16.90 14.93 5.57
C ALA A 125 -17.48 16.16 4.85
N THR A 126 -18.21 17.00 5.60
CA THR A 126 -18.77 18.24 5.07
C THR A 126 -17.67 19.23 4.67
N ALA A 127 -16.64 19.38 5.48
CA ALA A 127 -15.50 20.26 5.20
C ALA A 127 -14.76 19.81 3.94
N LEU A 128 -14.39 18.52 3.83
CA LEU A 128 -13.73 17.95 2.66
C LEU A 128 -14.54 18.20 1.38
N LYS A 129 -15.84 17.94 1.41
CA LYS A 129 -16.74 18.14 0.27
C LYS A 129 -16.82 19.61 -0.14
N ARG A 130 -16.95 20.50 0.83
CA ARG A 130 -17.04 21.96 0.61
C ARG A 130 -15.76 22.55 0.05
N LEU A 131 -14.61 22.07 0.53
CA LEU A 131 -13.30 22.46 0.03
C LEU A 131 -13.09 21.93 -1.39
N TRP A 132 -13.44 20.68 -1.67
CA TRP A 132 -13.29 20.13 -3.02
C TRP A 132 -14.23 20.79 -4.04
N ALA A 133 -15.37 21.32 -3.60
CA ALA A 133 -16.26 22.12 -4.43
C ALA A 133 -15.81 23.59 -4.60
N ASP A 134 -14.79 24.04 -3.87
CA ASP A 134 -14.23 25.39 -3.99
C ASP A 134 -13.34 25.46 -5.25
N LYS A 135 -13.57 26.49 -6.09
CA LYS A 135 -12.88 26.62 -7.38
C LYS A 135 -11.38 26.84 -7.21
N ALA A 136 -10.97 27.57 -6.17
CA ALA A 136 -9.55 27.79 -5.91
C ALA A 136 -8.84 26.47 -5.57
N VAL A 137 -9.52 25.55 -4.88
CA VAL A 137 -8.98 24.23 -4.54
C VAL A 137 -8.94 23.31 -5.76
N CYS A 138 -10.07 23.12 -6.44
CA CYS A 138 -10.25 22.09 -7.48
C CYS A 138 -9.77 22.52 -8.87
N GLU A 139 -9.90 23.79 -9.23
CA GLU A 139 -9.55 24.29 -10.56
C GLU A 139 -8.18 24.98 -10.57
N GLU A 140 -7.84 25.74 -9.53
CA GLU A 140 -6.59 26.52 -9.50
C GLU A 140 -5.43 25.74 -8.85
N ALA A 141 -5.58 25.31 -7.60
CA ALA A 141 -4.51 24.62 -6.88
C ALA A 141 -4.25 23.21 -7.45
N TYR A 142 -5.31 22.44 -7.73
CA TYR A 142 -5.17 21.09 -8.26
C TYR A 142 -4.70 21.05 -9.73
N SER A 143 -4.97 22.07 -10.55
CA SER A 143 -4.40 22.14 -11.91
C SER A 143 -2.88 22.31 -11.87
N ARG A 144 -2.36 22.98 -10.83
CA ARG A 144 -0.94 23.17 -10.53
C ARG A 144 -0.34 22.06 -9.66
N ARG A 145 -1.01 20.90 -9.56
CA ARG A 145 -0.53 19.75 -8.76
C ARG A 145 0.87 19.24 -9.11
N SER A 146 1.42 19.56 -10.27
CA SER A 146 2.80 19.23 -10.62
C SER A 146 3.85 20.09 -9.89
N GLU A 147 3.45 21.20 -9.28
CA GLU A 147 4.33 22.11 -8.53
C GLU A 147 4.56 21.64 -7.09
N PHE A 148 3.81 20.64 -6.61
CA PHE A 148 3.93 20.06 -5.28
C PHE A 148 3.75 18.54 -5.32
N GLN A 149 4.18 17.83 -4.26
CA GLN A 149 4.09 16.38 -4.24
C GLN A 149 2.66 15.94 -3.86
N LEU A 150 1.78 15.80 -4.85
CA LEU A 150 0.44 15.23 -4.69
C LEU A 150 0.37 13.82 -5.28
N ASN A 151 -0.35 12.92 -4.61
CA ASN A 151 -0.59 11.58 -5.15
C ASN A 151 -1.53 11.64 -6.37
N ASP A 152 -1.25 10.84 -7.40
CA ASP A 152 -2.10 10.78 -8.60
C ASP A 152 -3.55 10.37 -8.29
N SER A 153 -3.76 9.53 -7.27
CA SER A 153 -5.08 9.09 -6.82
C SER A 153 -5.86 10.12 -6.00
N ALA A 154 -5.30 11.32 -5.76
CA ALA A 154 -5.97 12.36 -4.98
C ALA A 154 -7.36 12.68 -5.53
N LYS A 155 -7.48 12.94 -6.84
CA LYS A 155 -8.77 13.27 -7.46
C LYS A 155 -9.77 12.12 -7.36
N PHE A 156 -9.32 10.88 -7.55
CA PHE A 156 -10.19 9.71 -7.46
C PHE A 156 -10.90 9.62 -6.10
N PHE A 157 -10.17 9.84 -5.00
CA PHE A 157 -10.77 9.82 -3.66
C PHE A 157 -11.56 11.09 -3.33
N LEU A 158 -11.09 12.26 -3.75
CA LEU A 158 -11.77 13.53 -3.50
C LEU A 158 -13.11 13.64 -4.25
N ASP A 159 -13.23 13.04 -5.44
CA ASP A 159 -14.50 12.95 -6.15
C ASP A 159 -15.50 11.99 -5.47
N LYS A 160 -15.02 11.09 -4.59
CA LYS A 160 -15.80 10.04 -3.90
C LYS A 160 -16.02 10.31 -2.41
N ILE A 161 -15.85 11.55 -1.94
CA ILE A 161 -15.96 11.87 -0.50
C ILE A 161 -17.28 11.39 0.12
N ASP A 162 -18.40 11.54 -0.58
CA ASP A 162 -19.71 11.11 -0.06
C ASP A 162 -19.79 9.59 0.17
N ASP A 163 -19.24 8.79 -0.76
CA ASP A 163 -19.19 7.34 -0.65
C ASP A 163 -18.29 6.90 0.51
N ILE A 164 -17.11 7.53 0.60
CA ILE A 164 -16.10 7.24 1.62
C ILE A 164 -16.61 7.62 3.02
N ALA A 165 -17.34 8.73 3.13
CA ALA A 165 -17.93 9.20 4.38
C ALA A 165 -19.09 8.32 4.88
N HIS A 166 -19.61 7.40 4.06
CA HIS A 166 -20.73 6.57 4.45
C HIS A 166 -20.34 5.66 5.65
N PRO A 167 -21.16 5.54 6.71
CA PRO A 167 -20.81 4.75 7.90
C PRO A 167 -20.48 3.28 7.62
N LYS A 168 -21.16 2.71 6.61
CA LYS A 168 -20.96 1.34 6.13
C LYS A 168 -20.01 1.23 4.92
N TYR A 169 -19.20 2.27 4.68
CA TYR A 169 -18.25 2.27 3.57
C TYR A 169 -17.33 1.04 3.65
N ARG A 170 -17.27 0.30 2.53
CA ARG A 170 -16.39 -0.84 2.30
C ARG A 170 -15.61 -0.54 1.02
N PRO A 171 -14.27 -0.48 1.06
CA PRO A 171 -13.46 -0.25 -0.13
C PRO A 171 -13.76 -1.28 -1.22
N SER A 172 -13.91 -0.80 -2.45
CA SER A 172 -13.92 -1.66 -3.63
C SER A 172 -12.51 -2.05 -4.03
N GLU A 173 -12.35 -3.05 -4.90
CA GLU A 173 -11.05 -3.38 -5.49
C GLU A 173 -10.43 -2.16 -6.19
N GLN A 174 -11.25 -1.33 -6.84
CA GLN A 174 -10.80 -0.10 -7.47
C GLN A 174 -10.23 0.89 -6.45
N ASP A 175 -10.86 1.01 -5.28
CA ASP A 175 -10.34 1.86 -4.19
C ASP A 175 -9.00 1.33 -3.70
N ILE A 176 -8.88 0.01 -3.50
CA ILE A 176 -7.64 -0.66 -3.07
C ILE A 176 -6.52 -0.46 -4.09
N LEU A 177 -6.83 -0.49 -5.39
CA LEU A 177 -5.84 -0.22 -6.44
C LEU A 177 -5.33 1.23 -6.41
N HIS A 178 -6.17 2.17 -6.00
CA HIS A 178 -5.82 3.60 -5.89
C HIS A 178 -5.20 3.97 -4.53
N THR A 179 -5.27 3.08 -3.53
CA THR A 179 -4.61 3.34 -2.24
C THR A 179 -3.10 3.39 -2.42
N ARG A 180 -2.51 4.36 -1.74
CA ARG A 180 -1.09 4.64 -1.72
C ARG A 180 -0.56 4.40 -0.32
N VAL A 181 0.22 3.34 -0.21
CA VAL A 181 1.08 3.03 0.94
C VAL A 181 2.51 3.11 0.45
N LYS A 182 3.35 3.85 1.16
CA LYS A 182 4.77 3.92 0.83
C LYS A 182 5.40 2.54 1.10
N THR A 183 5.84 1.86 0.05
CA THR A 183 6.60 0.61 0.19
C THR A 183 7.94 0.89 0.85
N THR A 184 8.16 0.26 2.01
CA THR A 184 9.42 0.29 2.76
C THR A 184 10.00 -1.12 2.83
N GLY A 185 11.30 -1.26 2.58
CA GLY A 185 11.93 -2.58 2.51
C GLY A 185 11.47 -3.40 1.31
N ILE A 186 11.20 -4.68 1.55
CA ILE A 186 10.86 -5.69 0.56
C ILE A 186 9.51 -6.30 0.93
N VAL A 187 8.58 -6.35 -0.01
CA VAL A 187 7.29 -7.02 0.14
C VAL A 187 7.25 -8.18 -0.83
N GLU A 188 7.03 -9.38 -0.32
CA GLU A 188 6.89 -10.60 -1.13
C GLU A 188 5.39 -10.88 -1.37
N VAL A 189 5.02 -11.09 -2.63
CA VAL A 189 3.67 -11.53 -3.03
C VAL A 189 3.79 -12.89 -3.72
N LYS A 190 2.95 -13.82 -3.31
CA LYS A 190 2.93 -15.19 -3.86
C LYS A 190 1.61 -15.39 -4.59
N PHE A 191 1.67 -15.99 -5.78
CA PHE A 191 0.46 -16.42 -6.50
C PHE A 191 0.77 -17.63 -7.38
N GLN A 192 -0.26 -18.37 -7.78
CA GLN A 192 -0.13 -19.49 -8.71
C GLN A 192 -0.76 -19.15 -10.06
N LEU A 193 -0.01 -19.37 -11.14
CA LEU A 193 -0.50 -19.22 -12.50
C LEU A 193 -0.22 -20.50 -13.29
N LYS A 194 -1.30 -21.16 -13.76
CA LYS A 194 -1.20 -22.40 -14.57
C LYS A 194 -0.30 -23.48 -13.93
N ASN A 195 -0.48 -23.71 -12.62
CA ASN A 195 0.30 -24.67 -11.80
C ASN A 195 1.78 -24.31 -11.59
N VAL A 196 2.19 -23.08 -11.89
CA VAL A 196 3.52 -22.55 -11.55
C VAL A 196 3.36 -21.56 -10.40
N GLU A 197 4.17 -21.74 -9.34
CA GLU A 197 4.23 -20.79 -8.23
C GLU A 197 5.13 -19.61 -8.62
N PHE A 198 4.59 -18.40 -8.49
CA PHE A 198 5.33 -17.16 -8.66
C PHE A 198 5.53 -16.50 -7.31
N ARG A 199 6.74 -16.00 -7.08
CA ARG A 199 7.10 -15.13 -5.96
C ARG A 199 7.61 -13.83 -6.51
N VAL A 200 6.87 -12.75 -6.28
CA VAL A 200 7.21 -11.43 -6.78
C VAL A 200 7.61 -10.53 -5.62
N PHE A 201 8.78 -9.92 -5.74
CA PHE A 201 9.33 -9.03 -4.73
C PHE A 201 9.11 -7.57 -5.17
N ASP A 202 8.25 -6.85 -4.44
CA ASP A 202 8.14 -5.38 -4.52
C ASP A 202 9.22 -4.77 -3.65
N VAL A 203 9.95 -3.80 -4.19
CA VAL A 203 10.98 -3.10 -3.45
C VAL A 203 10.72 -1.60 -3.44
N GLY A 204 11.04 -0.97 -2.31
CA GLY A 204 10.93 0.48 -2.18
C GLY A 204 11.74 1.21 -3.26
N GLY A 205 11.06 1.97 -4.13
CA GLY A 205 11.69 2.69 -5.25
C GLY A 205 12.39 4.01 -4.87
N GLN A 206 12.14 4.51 -3.65
CA GLN A 206 12.74 5.75 -3.14
C GLN A 206 14.24 5.58 -2.91
N ARG A 207 15.03 6.65 -3.10
CA ARG A 207 16.51 6.61 -2.99
C ARG A 207 17.00 6.03 -1.66
N SER A 208 16.31 6.29 -0.55
CA SER A 208 16.63 5.76 0.78
C SER A 208 16.45 4.25 0.90
N GLU A 209 15.55 3.66 0.11
CA GLU A 209 15.22 2.24 0.16
C GLU A 209 16.15 1.40 -0.73
N ARG A 210 16.74 1.99 -1.79
CA ARG A 210 17.53 1.26 -2.81
C ARG A 210 18.68 0.41 -2.24
N LYS A 211 19.28 0.84 -1.14
CA LYS A 211 20.38 0.10 -0.49
C LYS A 211 19.90 -1.12 0.30
N LYS A 212 18.61 -1.21 0.62
CA LYS A 212 18.05 -2.22 1.53
C LYS A 212 17.74 -3.55 0.85
N TRP A 213 17.60 -3.57 -0.47
CA TRP A 213 17.09 -4.73 -1.21
C TRP A 213 18.05 -5.24 -2.29
N ILE A 214 19.31 -4.80 -2.26
CA ILE A 214 20.32 -5.25 -3.22
C ILE A 214 20.62 -6.76 -3.12
N HIS A 215 20.34 -7.36 -1.97
CA HIS A 215 20.44 -8.81 -1.77
C HIS A 215 19.28 -9.59 -2.41
N CYS A 216 18.15 -8.93 -2.74
CA CYS A 216 17.03 -9.57 -3.44
C CYS A 216 17.33 -9.87 -4.91
N PHE A 217 18.48 -9.47 -5.43
CA PHE A 217 18.94 -9.82 -6.77
C PHE A 217 19.59 -11.20 -6.84
N GLU A 218 19.96 -11.78 -5.70
CA GLU A 218 20.53 -13.13 -5.66
C GLU A 218 19.38 -14.13 -5.92
N ASP A 219 19.53 -14.93 -6.98
CA ASP A 219 18.60 -16.00 -7.40
C ASP A 219 17.19 -15.55 -7.86
N VAL A 220 17.07 -14.40 -8.54
CA VAL A 220 15.84 -14.06 -9.28
C VAL A 220 15.88 -14.58 -10.71
N ASN A 221 14.73 -15.03 -11.22
CA ASN A 221 14.61 -15.53 -12.59
C ASN A 221 14.46 -14.38 -13.60
N ALA A 222 13.85 -13.26 -13.20
CA ALA A 222 13.67 -12.09 -14.06
C ALA A 222 13.48 -10.79 -13.25
N ILE A 223 13.69 -9.67 -13.95
CA ILE A 223 13.57 -8.26 -13.48
C ILE A 223 12.60 -7.51 -14.40
#